data_AF-A0A402ASD1-F1
#
_entry.id   AF-A0A402ASD1-F1
#
_cell.length_a   1.000
_cell.length_b   1.000
_cell.length_c   1.000
_cell.angle_alpha   90.00
_cell.angle_beta   90.00
_cell.angle_gamma   90.00
#
_symmetry.space_group_name_H-M   'P 1'
#
loop_
_entity.id
_entity.type
_entity.pdbx_description
1 polymer ?
#
loop_
_entity_poly.entity_id
_entity_poly.type
_entity_poly.pdbx_seq_one_letter_code
_entity_poly.pdbx_strand_id
1 'polypeptide(L)' 'MEKPAIVIVDDTPEIVQQLKHDLEQKYSDRFRIIAAQSSQQALDI' A
#
# COMPACT_ATOMS: atom_id res chain seq x y z
N MET A 1 17.86 -4.00 7.96
CA MET A 1 17.20 -2.72 7.64
C MET A 1 15.75 -3.03 7.30
N GLU A 2 14.79 -2.25 7.75
CA GLU A 2 13.40 -2.46 7.32
C GLU A 2 13.27 -2.23 5.80
N LYS A 3 12.45 -3.05 5.14
CA LYS A 3 12.16 -2.89 3.72
C LYS A 3 11.55 -1.50 3.46
N PRO A 4 11.90 -0.81 2.36
CA PRO A 4 11.19 0.40 1.96
C PRO A 4 9.69 0.13 1.79
N ALA A 5 8.86 1.16 2.00
CA ALA A 5 7.42 1.05 1.86
C ALA A 5 6.95 1.59 0.50
N ILE A 6 5.98 0.91 -0.11
CA ILE A 6 5.11 1.47 -1.15
C ILE A 6 3.77 1.76 -0.46
N VAL A 7 3.37 3.02 -0.45
CA VAL A 7 2.10 3.47 0.15
C VAL A 7 1.13 3.78 -0.98
N ILE A 8 -0.01 3.09 -0.96
CA ILE A 8 -1.14 3.33 -1.87
C ILE A 8 -2.10 4.28 -1.14
N VAL A 9 -2.49 5.38 -1.78
CA VAL A 9 -3.46 6.34 -1.23
C VAL A 9 -4.53 6.59 -2.29
N ASP A 10 -5.72 6.05 -2.06
CA ASP A 10 -6.87 6.19 -2.96
C ASP A 10 -8.16 5.97 -2.15
N ASP A 11 -9.23 6.70 -2.45
CA ASP A 11 -10.50 6.63 -1.73
C ASP A 11 -11.47 5.57 -2.30
N THR A 12 -11.05 4.81 -3.32
CA THR A 12 -11.83 3.71 -3.94
C THR A 12 -11.40 2.34 -3.38
N PRO A 13 -12.19 1.70 -2.50
CA PRO A 13 -11.78 0.48 -1.80
C PRO A 13 -11.43 -0.69 -2.72
N GLU A 14 -12.18 -0.88 -3.81
CA GLU A 14 -11.98 -1.98 -4.76
C GLU A 14 -10.63 -1.85 -5.47
N ILE A 15 -10.26 -0.63 -5.87
CA ILE A 15 -8.98 -0.34 -6.54
C ILE A 15 -7.83 -0.58 -5.57
N VAL A 16 -7.94 -0.08 -4.34
CA VAL A 16 -6.90 -0.24 -3.30
C VAL A 16 -6.65 -1.71 -2.99
N GLN A 17 -7.71 -2.51 -2.84
CA GLN A 17 -7.58 -3.93 -2.54
C GLN A 17 -6.92 -4.70 -3.68
N GLN A 18 -7.37 -4.47 -4.92
CA GLN A 18 -6.80 -5.13 -6.09
C GLN A 18 -5.32 -4.73 -6.28
N LEU A 19 -5.00 -3.44 -6.21
CA LEU A 19 -3.64 -2.97 -6.38
C LEU A 19 -2.71 -3.46 -5.27
N LYS A 20 -3.18 -3.50 -4.02
CA LYS A 20 -2.41 -4.05 -2.89
C LYS A 20 -2.07 -5.53 -3.14
N HIS A 21 -3.04 -6.32 -3.59
CA HIS A 21 -2.83 -7.73 -3.91
C HIS A 21 -1.75 -7.91 -4.99
N ASP A 22 -1.85 -7.17 -6.10
CA ASP A 22 -0.91 -7.25 -7.21
C ASP A 22 0.52 -6.83 -6.80
N LEU A 23 0.63 -5.79 -5.98
CA LEU A 23 1.92 -5.32 -5.47
C LEU A 23 2.53 -6.28 -4.45
N GLU A 24 1.72 -6.91 -3.60
CA GLU A 24 2.19 -7.93 -2.65
C GLU A 24 2.73 -9.16 -3.40
N GLN A 25 2.05 -9.63 -4.44
CA GLN A 25 2.53 -10.74 -5.27
C GLN A 25 3.88 -10.43 -5.94
N LYS A 26 4.07 -9.19 -6.41
CA LYS A 26 5.22 -8.82 -7.24
C LYS A 26 6.42 -8.30 -6.46
N TYR A 27 6.20 -7.68 -5.30
CA TYR A 27 7.21 -6.84 -4.63
C TYR A 27 7.38 -7.10 -3.13
N SER A 28 6.64 -8.03 -2.51
CA SER A 28 6.72 -8.28 -1.06
C SER A 28 8.09 -8.79 -0.58
N ASP A 29 8.91 -9.34 -1.48
CA ASP A 29 10.29 -9.72 -1.21
C ASP A 29 11.17 -8.49 -0.91
N ARG A 30 10.87 -7.34 -1.52
CA ARG A 30 11.66 -6.10 -1.46
C ARG A 30 11.00 -4.95 -0.72
N PHE A 31 9.68 -4.90 -0.66
CA PHE A 31 8.91 -3.77 -0.13
C PHE A 31 7.87 -4.21 0.90
N ARG A 32 7.53 -3.29 1.81
CA ARG A 32 6.29 -3.34 2.58
C ARG A 32 5.20 -2.66 1.74
N ILE A 33 4.04 -3.30 1.59
CA ILE A 33 2.90 -2.72 0.86
C ILE A 33 1.88 -2.24 1.88
N ILE A 34 1.59 -0.94 1.86
CA ILE A 34 0.70 -0.28 2.81
C ILE A 34 -0.41 0.41 2.03
N ALA A 35 -1.65 0.29 2.49
CA ALA A 35 -2.80 0.96 1.91
C ALA A 35 -3.42 1.95 2.89
N ALA A 36 -3.74 3.13 2.38
CA ALA A 36 -4.50 4.17 3.05
C ALA A 36 -5.67 4.59 2.16
N GLN A 37 -6.84 4.81 2.76
CA GLN A 37 -8.07 5.25 2.10
C GLN A 37 -8.25 6.78 2.15
N SER A 38 -7.33 7.50 2.76
CA SER A 38 -7.34 8.96 2.84
C SER A 38 -5.94 9.51 3.05
N SER A 39 -5.75 10.79 2.74
CA SER A 39 -4.48 11.48 3.00
C SER A 39 -4.13 11.53 4.49
N GLN A 40 -5.13 11.71 5.36
CA GLN A 40 -4.89 11.72 6.81
C GLN A 40 -4.38 10.36 7.28
N GLN A 41 -5.07 9.28 6.88
CA GLN A 41 -4.61 7.93 7.20
C GLN A 41 -3.21 7.65 6.65
N ALA A 42 -2.87 8.15 5.46
CA ALA A 42 -1.55 7.97 4.88
C ALA A 42 -0.42 8.64 5.68
N LEU A 43 -0.72 9.74 6.39
CA LEU A 43 0.22 10.46 7.23
C LEU A 43 0.38 9.83 8.62
N ASP A 44 -0.59 9.04 9.06
CA ASP A 44 -0.63 8.40 10.39
C ASP A 44 0.02 7.00 10.43
N ILE A 45 0.56 6.51 9.30
CA ILE A 45 1.16 5.18 9.11
C ILE A 45 2.65 5.16 9.46
#